data_AF-A0A7K1Z5K1-F1
#
_entry.id   AF-A0A7K1Z5K1-F1
#
_cell.length_a   1.000
_cell.length_b   1.000
_cell.length_c   1.000
_cell.angle_alpha   90.00
_cell.angle_beta   90.00
_cell.angle_gamma   90.00
#
_symmetry.space_group_name_H-M   'P 1'
#
loop_
_entity.id
_entity.type
_entity.pdbx_description
1 polymer ?
#
loop_
_entity_poly.entity_id
_entity_poly.type
_entity_poly.pdbx_seq_one_letter_code
_entity_poly.pdbx_strand_id
1 'polypeptide(L)'
;MSLFDYKWIDAPRYPDPIAHNTMARLTINVGDEVATWLRAGNRHYDHIEVPMSNVAEWIVVNWWHLYHEADTVVGSSRPGFSSRHDLSYAGNGFVFPRVIFRPEGERVVVSNERWYAKHAHIEFLLDGEQMFETVALKEELHDLVDRVIARLKGKNVGDVPWIEEWDVINNKLDAEEKEFCRATAMLGLDPFDIEPGLADQVTTVWNEADPVIREELMLASDGATLGKTHEWLKESVASANKLPNTVWEEVKEAVRSNSSNSEYPWEAGEKDARAVLRKLDREPGPFSFDGEYAIKNIETMSPSSRIEGCVGEDTPSCVVVPKRDIGKKFLLARALGHYIARAGNGPAILSKLRTPEQSRARSFAAELLAPSEWLRHKVGTQNDIEPDQINDLAEELGVSEYTVQWQLKNHEIARISSYPRW
;
A
#
# COMPACT_ATOMS: atom_id res chain seq x y z
N MET A 1 -5.50 -10.25 -20.19
CA MET A 1 -6.16 -11.45 -19.63
C MET A 1 -7.10 -10.97 -18.53
N SER A 2 -8.30 -11.53 -18.41
CA SER A 2 -9.23 -11.15 -17.33
C SER A 2 -8.81 -11.84 -16.03
N LEU A 3 -8.88 -11.10 -14.93
CA LEU A 3 -8.66 -11.59 -13.56
C LEU A 3 -9.61 -12.74 -13.21
N PHE A 4 -10.88 -12.68 -13.61
CA PHE A 4 -11.88 -13.72 -13.33
C PHE A 4 -12.43 -14.36 -14.62
N ASP A 5 -12.10 -15.64 -14.86
CA ASP A 5 -12.75 -16.46 -15.89
C ASP A 5 -13.63 -17.52 -15.26
N TYR A 6 -14.92 -17.54 -15.60
CA TYR A 6 -15.85 -18.48 -15.01
C TYR A 6 -16.94 -18.95 -15.97
N LYS A 7 -17.45 -20.16 -15.69
CA LYS A 7 -18.57 -20.77 -16.41
C LYS A 7 -19.62 -21.26 -15.42
N TRP A 8 -20.86 -20.79 -15.59
CA TRP A 8 -22.00 -21.28 -14.82
C TRP A 8 -22.12 -22.80 -14.93
N ILE A 9 -22.35 -23.46 -13.80
CA ILE A 9 -22.60 -24.90 -13.74
C ILE A 9 -23.91 -25.17 -13.00
N ASP A 10 -24.52 -26.31 -13.30
CA ASP A 10 -25.65 -26.80 -12.52
C ASP A 10 -25.11 -27.42 -11.23
N ALA A 11 -25.33 -26.74 -10.11
CA ALA A 11 -24.90 -27.24 -8.82
C ALA A 11 -25.69 -28.49 -8.41
N PRO A 12 -25.08 -29.42 -7.66
CA PRO A 12 -25.83 -30.33 -6.80
C PRO A 12 -26.81 -29.54 -5.92
N ARG A 13 -27.93 -30.14 -5.50
CA ARG A 13 -28.89 -29.47 -4.61
C ARG A 13 -28.17 -28.84 -3.42
N TYR A 14 -28.20 -27.52 -3.35
CA TYR A 14 -27.59 -26.73 -2.27
C TYR A 14 -28.71 -26.00 -1.52
N PRO A 15 -28.71 -25.97 -0.17
CA PRO A 15 -29.84 -25.40 0.59
C PRO A 15 -30.06 -23.91 0.36
N ASP A 16 -28.98 -23.15 0.18
CA ASP A 16 -29.07 -21.72 -0.10
C ASP A 16 -29.39 -21.48 -1.60
N PRO A 17 -30.55 -20.89 -1.93
CA PRO A 17 -30.95 -20.63 -3.31
C PRO A 17 -30.02 -19.63 -4.02
N ILE A 18 -29.38 -18.70 -3.31
CA ILE A 18 -28.48 -17.70 -3.91
C ILE A 18 -27.21 -18.41 -4.39
N ALA A 19 -26.54 -19.14 -3.50
CA ALA A 19 -25.37 -19.93 -3.85
C ALA A 19 -25.68 -21.02 -4.90
N HIS A 20 -26.82 -21.70 -4.77
CA HIS A 20 -27.22 -22.74 -5.73
C HIS A 20 -27.33 -22.20 -7.17
N ASN A 21 -27.91 -21.01 -7.35
CA ASN A 21 -28.19 -20.46 -8.68
C ASN A 21 -27.00 -19.71 -9.31
N THR A 22 -25.95 -19.47 -8.53
CA THR A 22 -24.73 -18.74 -8.96
C THR A 22 -23.49 -19.61 -8.96
N MET A 23 -23.62 -20.92 -8.84
CA MET A 23 -22.49 -21.84 -8.90
C MET A 23 -21.77 -21.75 -10.25
N ALA A 24 -20.45 -21.64 -10.20
CA ALA A 24 -19.60 -21.59 -11.38
C ALA A 24 -18.31 -22.35 -11.16
N ARG A 25 -17.74 -22.83 -12.27
CA ARG A 25 -16.32 -23.17 -12.35
C ARG A 25 -15.54 -21.88 -12.53
N LEU A 26 -14.74 -21.48 -11.55
CA LEU A 26 -13.99 -20.23 -11.49
C LEU A 26 -12.48 -20.49 -11.59
N THR A 27 -11.84 -19.76 -12.50
CA THR A 27 -10.40 -19.61 -12.64
C THR A 27 -10.02 -18.17 -12.33
N ILE A 28 -9.01 -17.95 -11.51
CA ILE A 28 -8.50 -16.61 -11.20
C ILE A 28 -7.08 -16.48 -11.75
N ASN A 29 -6.84 -15.47 -12.57
CA ASN A 29 -5.56 -15.22 -13.23
C ASN A 29 -4.92 -13.97 -12.66
N VAL A 30 -3.69 -14.07 -12.15
CA VAL A 30 -2.91 -12.95 -11.65
C VAL A 30 -1.61 -12.92 -12.43
N GLY A 31 -1.53 -12.02 -13.40
CA GLY A 31 -0.43 -11.96 -14.36
C GLY A 31 -0.45 -13.18 -15.27
N ASP A 32 0.69 -13.87 -15.33
CA ASP A 32 0.87 -15.13 -16.06
C ASP A 32 0.54 -16.36 -15.19
N GLU A 33 0.13 -16.16 -13.93
CA GLU A 33 -0.09 -17.23 -12.95
C GLU A 33 -1.58 -17.49 -12.72
N VAL A 34 -1.94 -18.75 -12.52
CA VAL A 34 -3.31 -19.17 -12.21
C VAL A 34 -3.44 -19.34 -10.69
N ALA A 35 -3.98 -18.32 -10.02
CA ALA A 35 -4.13 -18.31 -8.56
C ALA A 35 -5.01 -19.48 -8.05
N THR A 36 -5.91 -20.00 -8.87
CA THR A 36 -6.73 -21.19 -8.60
C THR A 36 -6.03 -22.53 -8.88
N TRP A 37 -4.76 -22.52 -9.27
CA TRP A 37 -3.97 -23.75 -9.43
C TRP A 37 -3.73 -24.40 -8.07
N LEU A 38 -4.43 -25.51 -7.83
CA LEU A 38 -4.50 -26.16 -6.54
C LEU A 38 -4.27 -27.67 -6.61
N ARG A 39 -3.91 -28.22 -5.46
CA ARG A 39 -3.85 -29.65 -5.18
C ARG A 39 -4.89 -30.03 -4.13
N ALA A 40 -5.71 -31.03 -4.45
CA ALA A 40 -6.66 -31.65 -3.53
C ALA A 40 -6.41 -33.17 -3.51
N GLY A 41 -5.79 -33.67 -2.45
CA GLY A 41 -5.25 -35.03 -2.40
C GLY A 41 -4.18 -35.24 -3.49
N ASN A 42 -4.39 -36.22 -4.37
CA ASN A 42 -3.46 -36.55 -5.46
C ASN A 42 -3.85 -35.92 -6.81
N ARG A 43 -4.82 -34.99 -6.83
CA ARG A 43 -5.31 -34.35 -8.05
C ARG A 43 -4.96 -32.87 -8.07
N HIS A 44 -4.70 -32.38 -9.27
CA HIS A 44 -4.44 -30.98 -9.56
C HIS A 44 -5.62 -30.40 -10.35
N TYR A 45 -5.96 -29.15 -10.06
CA TYR A 45 -7.01 -28.40 -10.73
C TYR A 45 -6.52 -26.97 -10.96
N ASP A 46 -6.95 -26.36 -12.07
CA ASP A 46 -6.75 -24.94 -12.38
C ASP A 46 -7.93 -24.06 -11.97
N HIS A 47 -9.00 -24.65 -11.44
CA HIS A 47 -10.24 -23.98 -11.09
C HIS A 47 -10.80 -24.47 -9.76
N ILE A 48 -11.69 -23.66 -9.20
CA ILE A 48 -12.56 -24.01 -8.07
C ILE A 48 -14.02 -24.01 -8.53
N GLU A 49 -14.88 -24.78 -7.85
CA GLU A 49 -16.33 -24.76 -8.07
C GLU A 49 -16.99 -24.07 -6.87
N VAL A 50 -17.46 -22.84 -7.09
CA VAL A 50 -17.92 -21.93 -6.02
C VAL A 50 -19.11 -21.08 -6.49
N PRO A 51 -19.95 -20.61 -5.55
CA PRO A 51 -21.00 -19.64 -5.88
C PRO A 51 -20.38 -18.27 -6.14
N MET A 52 -20.62 -17.73 -7.33
CA MET A 52 -20.16 -16.37 -7.69
C MET A 52 -20.89 -15.28 -6.91
N SER A 53 -22.02 -15.57 -6.26
CA SER A 53 -22.65 -14.62 -5.34
C SER A 53 -21.74 -14.21 -4.19
N ASN A 54 -20.91 -15.14 -3.68
CA ASN A 54 -19.97 -14.84 -2.61
C ASN A 54 -18.89 -13.84 -3.07
N VAL A 55 -18.41 -14.01 -4.31
CA VAL A 55 -17.42 -13.10 -4.91
C VAL A 55 -18.05 -11.73 -5.14
N ALA A 56 -19.26 -11.68 -5.70
CA ALA A 56 -19.97 -10.43 -5.93
C ALA A 56 -20.29 -9.69 -4.63
N GLU A 57 -20.84 -10.38 -3.63
CA GLU A 57 -21.11 -9.82 -2.31
C GLU A 57 -19.85 -9.22 -1.67
N TRP A 58 -18.75 -9.98 -1.68
CA TRP A 58 -17.48 -9.51 -1.14
C TRP A 58 -16.95 -8.28 -1.90
N ILE A 59 -17.09 -8.22 -3.23
CA ILE A 59 -16.73 -7.03 -4.01
C ILE A 59 -17.58 -5.82 -3.61
N VAL A 60 -18.89 -6.00 -3.48
CA VAL A 60 -19.83 -4.90 -3.17
C VAL A 60 -19.55 -4.32 -1.79
N VAL A 61 -19.49 -5.17 -0.76
CA VAL A 61 -19.26 -4.75 0.63
C VAL A 61 -17.89 -4.07 0.79
N ASN A 62 -16.90 -4.48 0.00
CA ASN A 62 -15.55 -3.93 0.08
C ASN A 62 -15.23 -2.89 -1.00
N TRP A 63 -16.21 -2.47 -1.80
CA TRP A 63 -15.99 -1.69 -3.02
C TRP A 63 -15.09 -0.48 -2.80
N TRP A 64 -15.39 0.33 -1.78
CA TRP A 64 -14.61 1.53 -1.48
C TRP A 64 -13.22 1.21 -0.94
N HIS A 65 -13.09 0.19 -0.09
CA HIS A 65 -11.83 -0.21 0.52
C HIS A 65 -10.82 -0.70 -0.52
N LEU A 66 -11.27 -1.52 -1.49
CA LEU A 66 -10.43 -2.08 -2.55
C LEU A 66 -9.63 -1.03 -3.34
N TYR A 67 -10.11 0.22 -3.38
CA TYR A 67 -9.50 1.31 -4.14
C TYR A 67 -8.95 2.45 -3.27
N HIS A 68 -9.34 2.53 -2.00
CA HIS A 68 -9.07 3.72 -1.18
C HIS A 68 -8.44 3.41 0.18
N GLU A 69 -8.36 2.15 0.62
CA GLU A 69 -7.67 1.79 1.86
C GLU A 69 -6.24 1.29 1.58
N ALA A 70 -5.23 1.95 2.15
CA ALA A 70 -3.83 1.55 1.97
C ALA A 70 -3.34 0.56 3.04
N ASP A 71 -2.52 -0.39 2.60
CA ASP A 71 -1.80 -1.29 3.50
C ASP A 71 -0.64 -0.58 4.21
N THR A 72 -0.10 -1.19 5.26
CA THR A 72 1.05 -0.68 6.02
C THR A 72 2.29 -1.55 5.81
N VAL A 73 3.49 -0.96 5.98
CA VAL A 73 4.78 -1.64 5.74
C VAL A 73 5.15 -2.64 6.85
N VAL A 74 4.61 -2.46 8.06
CA VAL A 74 4.92 -3.27 9.24
C VAL A 74 3.70 -4.14 9.54
N GLY A 75 3.89 -5.40 9.94
CA GLY A 75 2.84 -6.41 10.19
C GLY A 75 1.74 -6.07 11.22
N SER A 76 1.59 -4.80 11.57
CA SER A 76 0.37 -4.17 12.06
C SER A 76 -0.57 -3.82 10.89
N SER A 77 -1.01 -4.81 10.11
CA SER A 77 -2.09 -4.60 9.15
C SER A 77 -3.26 -3.95 9.88
N ARG A 78 -3.93 -2.98 9.25
CA ARG A 78 -5.09 -2.34 9.85
C ARG A 78 -6.10 -3.41 10.30
N PRO A 79 -6.75 -3.27 11.47
CA PRO A 79 -7.80 -4.20 11.85
C PRO A 79 -8.84 -4.34 10.73
N GLY A 80 -9.11 -5.58 10.32
CA GLY A 80 -10.04 -5.88 9.23
C GLY A 80 -9.50 -5.66 7.81
N PHE A 81 -8.28 -5.14 7.61
CA PHE A 81 -7.72 -4.92 6.28
C PHE A 81 -7.72 -6.22 5.46
N SER A 82 -7.18 -7.31 6.03
CA SER A 82 -7.16 -8.61 5.34
C SER A 82 -8.55 -9.08 4.93
N SER A 83 -9.58 -8.93 5.77
CA SER A 83 -10.93 -9.37 5.41
C SER A 83 -11.55 -8.57 4.26
N ARG A 84 -11.14 -7.31 4.10
CA ARG A 84 -11.63 -6.42 3.04
C ARG A 84 -10.82 -6.49 1.74
N HIS A 85 -9.59 -7.01 1.81
CA HIS A 85 -8.64 -7.01 0.70
C HIS A 85 -8.18 -8.39 0.25
N ASP A 86 -8.46 -9.47 0.99
CA ASP A 86 -8.11 -10.85 0.64
C ASP A 86 -9.38 -11.66 0.30
N LEU A 87 -9.51 -12.09 -0.96
CA LEU A 87 -10.67 -12.81 -1.48
C LEU A 87 -10.93 -14.14 -0.74
N SER A 88 -9.95 -14.69 -0.02
CA SER A 88 -10.15 -15.88 0.81
C SER A 88 -11.22 -15.69 1.89
N TYR A 89 -11.53 -14.44 2.25
CA TYR A 89 -12.60 -14.07 3.18
C TYR A 89 -14.00 -14.03 2.56
N ALA A 90 -14.13 -14.15 1.23
CA ALA A 90 -15.43 -14.32 0.57
C ALA A 90 -16.05 -15.72 0.82
N GLY A 91 -15.28 -16.65 1.40
CA GLY A 91 -15.65 -18.04 1.59
C GLY A 91 -16.75 -18.27 2.64
N ASN A 92 -18.03 -18.16 2.26
CA ASN A 92 -19.17 -18.63 3.05
C ASN A 92 -19.26 -20.18 3.08
N GLY A 93 -18.21 -20.83 3.60
CA GLY A 93 -18.06 -22.30 3.62
C GLY A 93 -17.34 -22.89 2.40
N PHE A 94 -16.96 -22.06 1.43
CA PHE A 94 -16.15 -22.45 0.27
C PHE A 94 -14.70 -21.99 0.44
N VAL A 95 -13.77 -22.70 -0.20
CA VAL A 95 -12.35 -22.36 -0.16
C VAL A 95 -11.98 -21.56 -1.40
N PHE A 96 -11.47 -20.35 -1.18
CA PHE A 96 -10.94 -19.46 -2.21
C PHE A 96 -9.42 -19.34 -2.08
N PRO A 97 -8.67 -19.11 -3.17
CA PRO A 97 -7.26 -18.74 -3.07
C PRO A 97 -7.09 -17.42 -2.31
N ARG A 98 -5.92 -17.21 -1.73
CA ARG A 98 -5.53 -15.89 -1.20
C ARG A 98 -5.18 -15.00 -2.36
N VAL A 99 -6.09 -14.12 -2.75
CA VAL A 99 -5.92 -13.11 -3.79
C VAL A 99 -6.12 -11.77 -3.10
N ILE A 100 -5.05 -10.99 -3.01
CA ILE A 100 -4.94 -9.79 -2.18
C ILE A 100 -4.89 -8.57 -3.08
N PHE A 101 -5.80 -7.63 -2.87
CA PHE A 101 -5.89 -6.36 -3.60
C PHE A 101 -5.24 -5.26 -2.77
N ARG A 102 -4.22 -4.58 -3.29
CA ARG A 102 -3.55 -3.46 -2.60
C ARG A 102 -3.62 -2.22 -3.49
N PRO A 103 -4.44 -1.21 -3.15
CA PRO A 103 -4.47 0.02 -3.92
C PRO A 103 -3.19 0.83 -3.69
N GLU A 104 -2.60 1.29 -4.79
CA GLU A 104 -1.39 2.11 -4.86
C GLU A 104 -1.63 3.31 -5.79
N GLY A 105 -2.53 4.21 -5.37
CA GLY A 105 -2.90 5.40 -6.15
C GLY A 105 -3.74 5.05 -7.39
N GLU A 106 -3.22 5.34 -8.58
CA GLU A 106 -3.92 5.09 -9.85
C GLU A 106 -3.92 3.61 -10.25
N ARG A 107 -3.24 2.76 -9.49
CA ARG A 107 -3.12 1.32 -9.75
C ARG A 107 -3.51 0.49 -8.55
N VAL A 108 -3.84 -0.77 -8.78
CA VAL A 108 -4.06 -1.78 -7.74
C VAL A 108 -3.12 -2.95 -8.01
N VAL A 109 -2.27 -3.26 -7.03
CA VAL A 109 -1.45 -4.47 -7.06
C VAL A 109 -2.31 -5.63 -6.57
N VAL A 110 -2.55 -6.60 -7.45
CA VAL A 110 -3.24 -7.84 -7.12
C VAL A 110 -2.19 -8.94 -7.03
N SER A 111 -2.13 -9.64 -5.90
CA SER A 111 -1.17 -10.72 -5.68
C SER A 111 -1.85 -11.97 -5.17
N ASN A 112 -1.34 -13.14 -5.52
CA ASN A 112 -1.70 -14.40 -4.87
C ASN A 112 -0.51 -15.03 -4.15
N GLU A 113 -0.81 -15.73 -3.07
CA GLU A 113 0.18 -16.42 -2.24
C GLU A 113 -0.17 -17.92 -2.13
N ARG A 114 0.87 -18.76 -2.16
CA ARG A 114 0.76 -20.17 -1.79
C ARG A 114 0.20 -20.28 -0.39
N TRP A 115 -0.83 -21.11 -0.23
CA TRP A 115 -1.36 -21.38 1.09
C TRP A 115 -2.10 -22.72 1.16
N TYR A 116 -2.13 -23.28 2.36
CA TYR A 116 -2.77 -24.55 2.65
C TYR A 116 -4.03 -24.35 3.48
N ALA A 117 -5.19 -24.57 2.86
CA ALA A 117 -6.49 -24.58 3.51
C ALA A 117 -6.64 -25.86 4.35
N LYS A 118 -6.08 -25.82 5.57
CA LYS A 118 -5.92 -26.99 6.45
C LYS A 118 -7.19 -27.82 6.65
N HIS A 119 -8.35 -27.17 6.79
CA HIS A 119 -9.63 -27.84 7.04
C HIS A 119 -10.21 -28.54 5.80
N ALA A 120 -9.88 -28.07 4.61
CA ALA A 120 -10.34 -28.66 3.35
C ALA A 120 -9.31 -29.60 2.71
N HIS A 121 -8.09 -29.66 3.25
CA HIS A 121 -6.97 -30.39 2.66
C HIS A 121 -6.69 -29.96 1.20
N ILE A 122 -6.81 -28.66 0.94
CA ILE A 122 -6.55 -28.01 -0.35
C ILE A 122 -5.30 -27.14 -0.22
N GLU A 123 -4.42 -27.22 -1.20
CA GLU A 123 -3.20 -26.41 -1.28
C GLU A 123 -3.20 -25.62 -2.58
N PHE A 124 -3.12 -24.29 -2.51
CA PHE A 124 -2.86 -23.44 -3.67
C PHE A 124 -1.36 -23.30 -3.87
N LEU A 125 -0.91 -23.49 -5.12
CA LEU A 125 0.48 -23.88 -5.39
C LEU A 125 1.35 -22.77 -6.00
N LEU A 126 0.75 -21.69 -6.49
CA LEU A 126 1.44 -20.64 -7.21
C LEU A 126 1.40 -19.33 -6.42
N ASP A 127 2.46 -18.55 -6.57
CA ASP A 127 2.53 -17.15 -6.15
C ASP A 127 2.52 -16.31 -7.43
N GLY A 128 1.89 -15.16 -7.39
CA GLY A 128 1.78 -14.28 -8.55
C GLY A 128 1.51 -12.85 -8.12
N GLU A 129 1.89 -11.92 -8.96
CA GLU A 129 1.64 -10.50 -8.73
C GLU A 129 1.42 -9.82 -10.08
N GLN A 130 0.41 -8.97 -10.16
CA GLN A 130 0.14 -8.14 -11.31
C GLN A 130 -0.39 -6.79 -10.86
N MET A 131 0.08 -5.75 -11.54
CA MET A 131 -0.40 -4.39 -11.36
C MET A 131 -1.50 -4.10 -12.39
N PHE A 132 -2.65 -3.63 -11.91
CA PHE A 132 -3.79 -3.23 -12.73
C PHE A 132 -3.99 -1.72 -12.65
N GLU A 133 -4.37 -1.10 -13.76
CA GLU A 133 -4.90 0.27 -13.74
C GLU A 133 -6.24 0.26 -12.99
N THR A 134 -6.42 1.17 -12.03
CA THR A 134 -7.59 1.20 -11.14
C THR A 134 -8.90 1.28 -11.93
N VAL A 135 -8.93 2.03 -13.03
CA VAL A 135 -10.13 2.16 -13.88
C VAL A 135 -10.48 0.83 -14.54
N ALA A 136 -9.50 0.13 -15.12
CA ALA A 136 -9.72 -1.15 -15.78
C ALA A 136 -10.18 -2.23 -14.79
N LEU A 137 -9.59 -2.26 -13.59
CA LEU A 137 -10.01 -3.20 -12.56
C LEU A 137 -11.43 -2.89 -12.05
N LYS A 138 -11.78 -1.60 -11.87
CA LYS A 138 -13.15 -1.19 -11.52
C LYS A 138 -14.16 -1.68 -12.53
N GLU A 139 -13.91 -1.49 -13.82
CA GLU A 139 -14.78 -1.98 -14.89
C GLU A 139 -14.93 -3.50 -14.86
N GLU A 140 -13.83 -4.24 -14.68
CA GLU A 140 -13.85 -5.70 -14.61
C GLU A 140 -14.65 -6.22 -13.39
N LEU A 141 -14.44 -5.66 -12.21
CA LEU A 141 -15.18 -6.08 -11.00
C LEU A 141 -16.66 -5.68 -11.09
N HIS A 142 -16.95 -4.51 -11.66
CA HIS A 142 -18.32 -4.06 -11.91
C HIS A 142 -19.07 -5.03 -12.84
N ASP A 143 -18.46 -5.39 -13.98
CA ASP A 143 -19.02 -6.35 -14.94
C ASP A 143 -19.28 -7.72 -14.31
N LEU A 144 -18.40 -8.17 -13.42
CA LEU A 144 -18.59 -9.43 -12.69
C LEU A 144 -19.85 -9.36 -11.82
N VAL A 145 -19.98 -8.31 -10.99
CA VAL A 145 -21.14 -8.13 -10.09
C VAL A 145 -22.44 -8.07 -10.91
N ASP A 146 -22.47 -7.29 -11.99
CA ASP A 146 -23.65 -7.16 -12.84
C ASP A 146 -24.07 -8.49 -13.49
N ARG A 147 -23.11 -9.33 -13.90
CA ARG A 147 -23.40 -10.66 -14.44
C ARG A 147 -24.00 -11.59 -13.40
N VAL A 148 -23.53 -11.54 -12.15
CA VAL A 148 -24.10 -12.32 -11.04
C VAL A 148 -25.53 -11.83 -10.73
N ILE A 149 -25.75 -10.51 -10.68
CA ILE A 149 -27.08 -9.93 -10.47
C ILE A 149 -28.04 -10.33 -11.59
N ALA A 150 -27.61 -10.25 -12.85
CA ALA A 150 -28.41 -10.66 -14.01
C ALA A 150 -28.77 -12.16 -13.93
N ARG A 151 -27.83 -13.00 -13.48
CA ARG A 151 -28.06 -14.43 -13.27
C ARG A 151 -29.12 -14.68 -12.19
N LEU A 152 -29.03 -14.01 -11.04
CA LEU A 152 -30.00 -14.13 -9.94
C LEU A 152 -31.40 -13.67 -10.35
N LYS A 153 -31.50 -12.50 -11.01
CA LYS A 153 -32.75 -11.99 -11.58
C LYS A 153 -33.37 -12.98 -12.57
N GLY A 154 -32.57 -13.53 -13.49
CA GLY A 154 -33.04 -14.52 -14.47
C GLY A 154 -33.50 -15.85 -13.85
N LYS A 155 -33.09 -16.14 -12.60
CA LYS A 155 -33.52 -17.32 -11.83
C LYS A 155 -34.66 -17.02 -10.85
N ASN A 156 -35.15 -15.78 -10.80
CA ASN A 156 -36.16 -15.31 -9.85
C ASN A 156 -35.79 -15.61 -8.39
N VAL A 157 -34.50 -15.51 -8.05
CA VAL A 157 -34.03 -15.58 -6.66
C VAL A 157 -34.14 -14.17 -6.08
N GLY A 158 -35.00 -14.00 -5.07
CA GLY A 158 -35.40 -12.70 -4.53
C GLY A 158 -34.55 -12.19 -3.35
N ASP A 159 -34.77 -10.92 -3.01
CA ASP A 159 -34.28 -10.12 -1.87
C ASP A 159 -32.88 -10.48 -1.38
N VAL A 160 -31.89 -9.94 -2.08
CA VAL A 160 -30.46 -10.08 -1.75
C VAL A 160 -29.94 -8.71 -1.30
N PRO A 161 -29.65 -8.50 0.00
CA PRO A 161 -29.34 -7.17 0.55
C PRO A 161 -28.22 -6.42 -0.18
N TRP A 162 -27.11 -7.10 -0.50
CA TRP A 162 -25.99 -6.46 -1.20
C TRP A 162 -26.33 -6.00 -2.63
N ILE A 163 -27.42 -6.47 -3.25
CA ILE A 163 -27.88 -5.93 -4.54
C ILE A 163 -28.42 -4.51 -4.37
N GLU A 164 -29.07 -4.20 -3.24
CA GLU A 164 -29.53 -2.85 -2.94
C GLU A 164 -28.37 -1.90 -2.67
N GLU A 165 -27.35 -2.36 -1.92
CA GLU A 165 -26.10 -1.62 -1.71
C GLU A 165 -25.37 -1.34 -3.03
N TRP A 166 -25.32 -2.32 -3.94
CA TRP A 166 -24.73 -2.13 -5.27
C TRP A 166 -25.45 -1.05 -6.08
N ASP A 167 -26.79 -1.03 -6.02
CA ASP A 167 -27.58 0.03 -6.67
C ASP A 167 -27.32 1.40 -6.05
N VAL A 168 -27.11 1.48 -4.74
CA VAL A 168 -26.69 2.72 -4.08
C VAL A 168 -25.34 3.19 -4.61
N ILE A 169 -24.33 2.32 -4.56
CA ILE A 169 -22.95 2.61 -4.99
C ILE A 169 -22.90 3.14 -6.43
N ASN A 170 -23.65 2.51 -7.35
CA ASN A 170 -23.58 2.84 -8.77
C ASN A 170 -24.50 3.98 -9.21
N ASN A 171 -25.72 4.04 -8.65
CA ASN A 171 -26.79 4.83 -9.25
C ASN A 171 -27.32 5.95 -8.36
N LYS A 172 -27.14 5.89 -7.03
CA LYS A 172 -27.83 6.80 -6.11
C LYS A 172 -26.92 7.83 -5.44
N LEU A 173 -25.64 7.51 -5.23
CA LEU A 173 -24.72 8.42 -4.55
C LEU A 173 -24.40 9.64 -5.41
N ASP A 174 -24.52 10.84 -4.83
CA ASP A 174 -24.04 12.07 -5.42
C ASP A 174 -22.51 12.26 -5.25
N ALA A 175 -21.98 13.40 -5.71
CA ALA A 175 -20.53 13.64 -5.65
C ALA A 175 -20.00 13.80 -4.22
N GLU A 176 -20.78 14.43 -3.33
CA GLU A 176 -20.37 14.66 -1.94
C GLU A 176 -20.41 13.34 -1.15
N GLU A 177 -21.46 12.54 -1.36
CA GLU A 177 -21.60 11.22 -0.77
C GLU A 177 -20.48 10.26 -1.22
N LYS A 178 -20.03 10.36 -2.49
CA LYS A 178 -18.88 9.57 -2.98
C LYS A 178 -17.57 9.98 -2.33
N GLU A 179 -17.31 11.28 -2.15
CA GLU A 179 -16.12 11.74 -1.42
C GLU A 179 -16.16 11.32 0.05
N PHE A 180 -17.35 11.33 0.68
CA PHE A 180 -17.52 10.77 2.02
C PHE A 180 -17.20 9.26 2.08
N CYS A 181 -17.69 8.48 1.12
CA CYS A 181 -17.39 7.04 1.04
C CYS A 181 -15.90 6.77 0.84
N ARG A 182 -15.23 7.60 0.04
CA ARG A 182 -13.78 7.55 -0.16
C ARG A 182 -13.04 7.86 1.14
N ALA A 183 -13.41 8.94 1.82
CA ALA A 183 -12.77 9.40 3.06
C ALA A 183 -12.91 8.39 4.21
N THR A 184 -14.07 7.75 4.35
CA THR A 184 -14.34 6.71 5.35
C THR A 184 -13.59 5.41 5.04
N ALA A 185 -13.54 4.98 3.78
CA ALA A 185 -12.75 3.82 3.37
C ALA A 185 -11.25 4.03 3.61
N MET A 186 -10.73 5.25 3.38
CA MET A 186 -9.35 5.60 3.77
C MET A 186 -9.10 5.46 5.27
N LEU A 187 -10.13 5.49 6.13
CA LEU A 187 -10.04 5.23 7.57
C LEU A 187 -10.20 3.75 7.94
N GLY A 188 -10.55 2.89 6.97
CA GLY A 188 -10.92 1.49 7.18
C GLY A 188 -12.29 1.32 7.83
N LEU A 189 -13.18 2.30 7.62
CA LEU A 189 -14.55 2.33 8.13
C LEU A 189 -15.54 2.04 7.00
N ASP A 190 -16.63 1.37 7.32
CA ASP A 190 -17.75 1.18 6.40
C ASP A 190 -18.56 2.49 6.28
N PRO A 191 -18.70 3.08 5.07
CA PRO A 191 -19.50 4.29 4.88
C PRO A 191 -21.00 4.11 5.18
N PHE A 192 -21.51 2.88 5.10
CA PHE A 192 -22.92 2.58 5.31
C PHE A 192 -23.23 2.13 6.76
N ASP A 193 -22.19 1.89 7.57
CA ASP A 193 -22.29 1.55 9.00
C ASP A 193 -21.32 2.39 9.85
N ILE A 194 -21.58 3.71 9.89
CA ILE A 194 -20.79 4.67 10.65
C ILE A 194 -21.65 5.43 11.67
N GLU A 195 -21.11 5.60 12.87
CA GLU A 195 -21.76 6.38 13.94
C GLU A 195 -21.85 7.87 13.54
N PRO A 196 -22.99 8.56 13.74
CA PRO A 196 -23.18 9.94 13.26
C PRO A 196 -22.12 10.94 13.72
N GLY A 197 -21.68 10.89 14.98
CA GLY A 197 -20.63 11.78 15.49
C GLY A 197 -19.28 11.56 14.81
N LEU A 198 -18.93 10.30 14.51
CA LEU A 198 -17.75 9.99 13.72
C LEU A 198 -17.90 10.44 12.25
N ALA A 199 -19.08 10.26 11.65
CA ALA A 199 -19.36 10.75 10.30
C ALA A 199 -19.16 12.28 10.19
N ASP A 200 -19.71 13.04 11.14
CA ASP A 200 -19.52 14.50 11.21
C ASP A 200 -18.03 14.88 11.35
N GLN A 201 -17.28 14.11 12.15
CA GLN A 201 -15.85 14.33 12.31
C GLN A 201 -15.07 14.05 11.01
N VAL A 202 -15.41 12.99 10.28
CA VAL A 202 -14.81 12.67 8.98
C VAL A 202 -15.05 13.80 7.99
N THR A 203 -16.29 14.27 7.86
CA THR A 203 -16.65 15.37 6.95
C THR A 203 -15.93 16.67 7.34
N THR A 204 -15.86 16.98 8.63
CA THR A 204 -15.17 18.18 9.13
C THR A 204 -13.68 18.13 8.78
N VAL A 205 -12.99 17.05 9.13
CA VAL A 205 -11.54 16.91 8.87
C VAL A 205 -11.25 16.85 7.37
N TRP A 206 -12.08 16.18 6.58
CA TRP A 206 -11.95 16.13 5.13
C TRP A 206 -12.00 17.54 4.52
N ASN A 207 -12.95 18.38 4.95
CA ASN A 207 -13.12 19.72 4.42
C ASN A 207 -12.05 20.71 4.90
N GLU A 208 -11.59 20.59 6.15
CA GLU A 208 -10.59 21.49 6.75
C GLU A 208 -9.13 21.13 6.41
N ALA A 209 -8.84 19.86 6.13
CA ALA A 209 -7.48 19.43 5.83
C ALA A 209 -6.98 20.02 4.50
N ASP A 210 -5.70 20.43 4.53
CA ASP A 210 -4.96 20.87 3.35
C ASP A 210 -5.06 19.79 2.25
N PRO A 211 -5.55 20.13 1.04
CA PRO A 211 -5.73 19.19 -0.05
C PRO A 211 -4.48 18.35 -0.38
N VAL A 212 -3.27 18.90 -0.16
CA VAL A 212 -2.00 18.22 -0.49
C VAL A 212 -1.74 17.01 0.42
N ILE A 213 -2.21 17.05 1.67
CA ILE A 213 -1.97 16.00 2.68
C ILE A 213 -3.23 15.32 3.18
N ARG A 214 -4.41 15.74 2.70
CA ARG A 214 -5.72 15.26 3.15
C ARG A 214 -5.83 13.75 3.07
N GLU A 215 -5.55 13.15 1.91
CA GLU A 215 -5.70 11.70 1.72
C GLU A 215 -4.74 10.91 2.62
N GLU A 216 -3.47 11.33 2.67
CA GLU A 216 -2.46 10.70 3.50
C GLU A 216 -2.81 10.84 5.00
N LEU A 217 -3.44 11.94 5.42
CA LEU A 217 -3.98 12.12 6.77
C LEU A 217 -5.09 11.10 7.07
N MET A 218 -6.03 10.90 6.14
CA MET A 218 -7.11 9.91 6.32
C MET A 218 -6.54 8.49 6.40
N LEU A 219 -5.66 8.13 5.46
CA LEU A 219 -5.01 6.83 5.41
C LEU A 219 -4.17 6.54 6.67
N ALA A 220 -3.48 7.56 7.19
CA ALA A 220 -2.60 7.39 8.34
C ALA A 220 -3.33 7.50 9.69
N SER A 221 -4.62 7.85 9.70
CA SER A 221 -5.43 7.97 10.91
C SER A 221 -6.25 6.70 11.17
N ASP A 222 -7.04 6.70 12.24
CA ASP A 222 -8.21 5.85 12.41
C ASP A 222 -9.33 6.68 13.03
N GLY A 223 -10.56 6.13 13.06
CA GLY A 223 -11.72 6.87 13.56
C GLY A 223 -11.56 7.36 15.00
N ALA A 224 -10.77 6.69 15.83
CA ALA A 224 -10.58 7.09 17.23
C ALA A 224 -9.57 8.24 17.40
N THR A 225 -8.60 8.38 16.50
CA THR A 225 -7.54 9.40 16.59
C THR A 225 -7.66 10.53 15.57
N LEU A 226 -8.64 10.50 14.66
CA LEU A 226 -8.73 11.40 13.51
C LEU A 226 -8.59 12.89 13.88
N GLY A 227 -9.46 13.39 14.77
CA GLY A 227 -9.42 14.81 15.18
C GLY A 227 -8.10 15.22 15.82
N LYS A 228 -7.58 14.42 16.76
CA LYS A 228 -6.28 14.68 17.42
C LYS A 228 -5.12 14.65 16.43
N THR A 229 -5.18 13.76 15.43
CA THR A 229 -4.16 13.62 14.40
C THR A 229 -4.16 14.84 13.48
N HIS A 230 -5.33 15.33 13.10
CA HIS A 230 -5.50 16.56 12.32
C HIS A 230 -4.94 17.79 13.04
N GLU A 231 -5.31 17.99 14.31
CA GLU A 231 -4.80 19.10 15.14
C GLU A 231 -3.27 19.05 15.29
N TRP A 232 -2.74 17.87 15.65
CA TRP A 232 -1.30 17.66 15.78
C TRP A 232 -0.55 17.96 14.50
N LEU A 233 -1.11 17.60 13.34
CA LEU A 233 -0.47 17.82 12.05
C LEU A 233 -0.41 19.32 11.71
N LYS A 234 -1.48 20.07 11.98
CA LYS A 234 -1.51 21.54 11.81
C LYS A 234 -0.43 22.22 12.65
N GLU A 235 -0.31 21.86 13.92
CA GLU A 235 0.72 22.41 14.81
C GLU A 235 2.13 22.02 14.38
N SER A 236 2.31 20.78 13.91
CA SER A 236 3.60 20.24 13.50
C SER A 236 4.10 20.89 12.20
N VAL A 237 3.24 21.07 11.20
CA VAL A 237 3.56 21.80 9.97
C VAL A 237 3.92 23.26 10.29
N ALA A 238 3.11 23.94 11.11
CA ALA A 238 3.39 25.32 11.52
C ALA A 238 4.73 25.45 12.28
N SER A 239 5.13 24.43 13.03
CA SER A 239 6.42 24.38 13.73
C SER A 239 7.58 24.12 12.77
N ALA A 240 7.42 23.20 11.82
CA ALA A 240 8.42 22.91 10.79
C ALA A 240 8.72 24.15 9.93
N ASN A 241 7.69 24.90 9.53
CA ASN A 241 7.83 26.11 8.70
C ASN A 241 8.58 27.26 9.40
N LYS A 242 8.67 27.27 10.73
CA LYS A 242 9.43 28.27 11.50
C LYS A 242 10.93 27.96 11.56
N LEU A 243 11.33 26.76 11.17
CA LEU A 243 12.73 26.38 11.16
C LEU A 243 13.44 26.99 9.95
N PRO A 244 14.69 27.44 10.10
CA PRO A 244 15.41 28.12 9.04
C PRO A 244 15.67 27.21 7.85
N ASN A 245 15.58 27.78 6.64
CA ASN A 245 15.83 27.08 5.39
C ASN A 245 17.33 26.88 5.14
N THR A 246 17.64 25.97 4.22
CA THR A 246 18.97 25.37 4.04
C THR A 246 19.36 25.31 2.56
N VAL A 247 20.56 24.81 2.27
CA VAL A 247 21.12 24.59 0.92
C VAL A 247 20.22 23.75 -0.01
N TRP A 248 19.24 23.05 0.54
CA TRP A 248 18.40 22.10 -0.17
C TRP A 248 17.47 22.72 -1.22
N GLU A 249 17.16 24.01 -1.17
CA GLU A 249 16.35 24.68 -2.21
C GLU A 249 17.07 24.69 -3.57
N GLU A 250 18.37 25.03 -3.57
CA GLU A 250 19.20 25.00 -4.78
C GLU A 250 19.38 23.57 -5.32
N VAL A 251 19.45 22.58 -4.42
CA VAL A 251 19.52 21.17 -4.79
C VAL A 251 18.20 20.69 -5.39
N LYS A 252 17.07 21.05 -4.80
CA LYS A 252 15.73 20.73 -5.27
C LYS A 252 15.54 21.20 -6.72
N GLU A 253 15.84 22.46 -7.00
CA GLU A 253 15.67 23.02 -8.35
C GLU A 253 16.57 22.33 -9.40
N ALA A 254 17.81 21.99 -9.01
CA ALA A 254 18.73 21.27 -9.89
C ALA A 254 18.33 19.81 -10.15
N VAL A 255 17.73 19.12 -9.17
CA VAL A 255 17.22 17.75 -9.35
C VAL A 255 15.97 17.76 -10.22
N ARG A 256 15.04 18.69 -9.99
CA ARG A 256 13.78 18.77 -10.73
C ARG A 256 13.97 19.08 -12.20
N SER A 257 14.88 19.99 -12.54
CA SER A 257 15.22 20.31 -13.94
C SER A 257 15.79 19.13 -14.73
N ASN A 258 16.30 18.10 -14.05
CA ASN A 258 16.82 16.87 -14.64
C ASN A 258 15.94 15.64 -14.40
N SER A 259 14.73 15.83 -13.86
CA SER A 259 13.84 14.71 -13.57
C SER A 259 13.36 14.06 -14.86
N SER A 260 13.58 12.76 -14.97
CA SER A 260 13.01 11.92 -16.03
C SER A 260 11.77 11.22 -15.48
N ASN A 261 10.75 11.02 -16.32
CA ASN A 261 9.59 10.23 -15.92
C ASN A 261 10.05 8.81 -15.54
N SER A 262 9.67 8.35 -14.34
CA SER A 262 9.79 6.96 -13.95
C SER A 262 8.40 6.35 -13.96
N GLU A 263 8.32 5.11 -14.44
CA GLU A 263 7.07 4.35 -14.43
C GLU A 263 6.66 3.95 -13.01
N TYR A 264 7.65 3.75 -12.12
CA TYR A 264 7.42 3.31 -10.75
C TYR A 264 7.91 4.33 -9.69
N PRO A 265 7.16 4.52 -8.59
CA PRO A 265 7.52 5.50 -7.56
C PRO A 265 8.87 5.24 -6.88
N TRP A 266 9.21 3.97 -6.63
CA TRP A 266 10.48 3.63 -5.95
C TRP A 266 11.69 3.95 -6.83
N GLU A 267 11.62 3.70 -8.14
CA GLU A 267 12.67 4.06 -9.09
C GLU A 267 12.85 5.58 -9.18
N ALA A 268 11.75 6.35 -9.14
CA ALA A 268 11.82 7.80 -9.10
C ALA A 268 12.61 8.27 -7.87
N GLY A 269 12.37 7.65 -6.70
CA GLY A 269 13.07 7.96 -5.46
C GLY A 269 14.57 7.69 -5.54
N GLU A 270 14.97 6.55 -6.12
CA GLU A 270 16.38 6.21 -6.33
C GLU A 270 17.07 7.19 -7.29
N LYS A 271 16.41 7.53 -8.40
CA LYS A 271 16.92 8.50 -9.38
C LYS A 271 17.13 9.87 -8.73
N ASP A 272 16.17 10.32 -7.94
CA ASP A 272 16.25 11.57 -7.19
C ASP A 272 17.42 11.56 -6.20
N ALA A 273 17.61 10.48 -5.45
CA ALA A 273 18.71 10.34 -4.49
C ALA A 273 20.09 10.41 -5.18
N ARG A 274 20.25 9.71 -6.30
CA ARG A 274 21.48 9.78 -7.10
C ARG A 274 21.69 11.16 -7.71
N ALA A 275 20.62 11.84 -8.12
CA ALA A 275 20.70 13.20 -8.63
C ALA A 275 21.12 14.19 -7.53
N VAL A 276 20.63 14.02 -6.30
CA VAL A 276 21.09 14.78 -5.13
C VAL A 276 22.59 14.56 -4.91
N LEU A 277 23.06 13.31 -4.85
CA LEU A 277 24.49 13.02 -4.64
C LEU A 277 25.38 13.66 -5.72
N ARG A 278 25.00 13.56 -7.00
CA ARG A 278 25.71 14.23 -8.10
C ARG A 278 25.71 15.74 -7.97
N LYS A 279 24.58 16.35 -7.57
CA LYS A 279 24.50 17.80 -7.38
C LYS A 279 25.38 18.30 -6.23
N LEU A 280 25.57 17.45 -5.22
CA LEU A 280 26.47 17.70 -4.09
C LEU A 280 27.93 17.35 -4.39
N ASP A 281 28.26 16.88 -5.61
CA ASP A 281 29.60 16.38 -5.98
C ASP A 281 30.11 15.32 -5.00
N ARG A 282 29.22 14.41 -4.56
CA ARG A 282 29.52 13.33 -3.63
C ARG A 282 29.51 11.98 -4.33
N GLU A 283 30.58 11.23 -4.12
CA GLU A 283 30.64 9.81 -4.47
C GLU A 283 29.63 9.00 -3.65
N PRO A 284 29.06 7.91 -4.21
CA PRO A 284 28.22 6.98 -3.47
C PRO A 284 28.94 6.44 -2.22
N GLY A 285 28.28 6.43 -1.07
CA GLY A 285 28.84 5.92 0.19
C GLY A 285 28.14 6.48 1.43
N PRO A 286 28.80 6.45 2.60
CA PRO A 286 28.24 6.97 3.84
C PRO A 286 27.82 8.45 3.73
N PHE A 287 26.56 8.73 4.06
CA PHE A 287 25.98 10.07 4.07
C PHE A 287 25.60 10.52 5.49
N SER A 288 25.80 11.80 5.84
CA SER A 288 25.43 12.38 7.13
C SER A 288 24.69 13.71 6.96
N PHE A 289 23.75 13.99 7.86
CA PHE A 289 23.01 15.26 7.94
C PHE A 289 23.67 16.19 8.96
N ASP A 290 24.89 16.64 8.68
CA ASP A 290 25.67 17.57 9.49
C ASP A 290 26.06 18.82 8.70
N GLY A 291 26.64 19.81 9.40
CA GLY A 291 27.14 21.04 8.78
C GLY A 291 26.08 21.77 7.93
N GLU A 292 26.40 22.02 6.67
CA GLU A 292 25.54 22.70 5.69
C GLU A 292 24.36 21.85 5.21
N TYR A 293 24.44 20.52 5.32
CA TYR A 293 23.40 19.57 4.90
C TYR A 293 22.41 19.23 6.03
N ALA A 294 22.61 19.79 7.23
CA ALA A 294 21.80 19.51 8.40
C ALA A 294 20.32 19.85 8.16
N ILE A 295 19.44 18.88 8.37
CA ILE A 295 17.99 19.08 8.34
C ILE A 295 17.53 19.44 9.76
N LYS A 296 16.90 20.60 9.92
CA LYS A 296 16.35 21.01 11.21
C LYS A 296 15.11 20.19 11.51
N ASN A 297 15.06 19.64 12.71
CA ASN A 297 13.94 18.83 13.12
C ASN A 297 13.50 19.09 14.57
N ILE A 298 12.22 18.85 14.84
CA ILE A 298 11.64 18.80 16.18
C ILE A 298 11.17 17.36 16.42
N GLU A 299 11.29 16.88 17.65
CA GLU A 299 10.79 15.56 18.03
C GLU A 299 9.52 15.69 18.86
N THR A 300 8.47 14.98 18.48
CA THR A 300 7.20 14.94 19.20
C THR A 300 6.49 13.61 18.98
N MET A 301 5.69 13.18 19.95
CA MET A 301 4.88 11.98 19.80
C MET A 301 3.69 12.26 18.87
N SER A 302 3.43 11.36 17.92
CA SER A 302 2.22 11.41 17.09
C SER A 302 1.05 10.69 17.78
N PRO A 303 -0.19 11.22 17.68
CA PRO A 303 -1.39 10.50 18.11
C PRO A 303 -1.64 9.21 17.34
N SER A 304 -1.16 9.11 16.09
CA SER A 304 -1.27 7.91 15.26
C SER A 304 0.03 7.12 15.23
N SER A 305 -0.07 5.80 15.41
CA SER A 305 1.08 4.89 15.29
C SER A 305 1.57 4.71 13.84
N ARG A 306 0.78 5.15 12.85
CA ARG A 306 1.10 5.08 11.42
C ARG A 306 1.84 6.32 10.92
N ILE A 307 1.80 7.43 11.68
CA ILE A 307 2.54 8.65 11.34
C ILE A 307 3.88 8.67 12.08
N GLU A 308 4.93 8.94 11.33
CA GLU A 308 6.31 9.05 11.82
C GLU A 308 6.84 10.48 11.78
N GLY A 309 6.07 11.42 11.21
CA GLY A 309 6.43 12.82 11.15
C GLY A 309 5.67 13.59 10.09
N CYS A 310 6.02 14.86 9.94
CA CYS A 310 5.62 15.70 8.83
C CYS A 310 6.78 16.60 8.40
N VAL A 311 6.72 17.06 7.16
CA VAL A 311 7.69 17.97 6.55
C VAL A 311 6.99 19.31 6.34
N GLY A 312 7.73 20.41 6.52
CA GLY A 312 7.24 21.75 6.23
C GLY A 312 6.83 21.92 4.76
N GLU A 313 6.18 23.05 4.48
CA GLU A 313 5.61 23.39 3.18
C GLU A 313 6.71 23.65 2.15
N ASP A 314 7.61 24.58 2.47
CA ASP A 314 8.65 25.07 1.55
C ASP A 314 10.06 24.84 2.13
N THR A 315 10.18 23.85 3.01
CA THR A 315 11.43 23.53 3.69
C THR A 315 11.57 22.03 3.89
N PRO A 316 12.79 21.46 3.84
CA PRO A 316 13.03 20.08 4.24
C PRO A 316 12.94 19.90 5.77
N SER A 317 12.82 21.00 6.53
CA SER A 317 12.65 20.94 7.98
C SER A 317 11.40 20.14 8.34
N CYS A 318 11.47 19.38 9.43
CA CYS A 318 10.45 18.39 9.74
C CYS A 318 10.19 18.23 11.23
N VAL A 319 9.00 17.77 11.56
CA VAL A 319 8.67 17.22 12.87
C VAL A 319 8.67 15.70 12.73
N VAL A 320 9.35 14.98 13.63
CA VAL A 320 9.44 13.51 13.56
C VAL A 320 9.13 12.89 14.92
N VAL A 321 8.68 11.64 14.90
CA VAL A 321 8.55 10.86 16.14
C VAL A 321 9.93 10.49 16.70
N PRO A 322 10.12 10.53 18.03
CA PRO A 322 11.38 10.13 18.64
C PRO A 322 11.81 8.72 18.22
N LYS A 323 13.07 8.57 17.81
CA LYS A 323 13.69 7.29 17.44
C LYS A 323 15.16 7.27 17.85
N ARG A 324 15.76 6.08 17.89
CA ARG A 324 17.22 5.94 17.93
C ARG A 324 17.85 6.62 16.71
N ASP A 325 19.11 7.06 16.83
CA ASP A 325 19.80 7.87 15.82
C ASP A 325 19.75 7.28 14.40
N ILE A 326 19.96 5.96 14.26
CA ILE A 326 19.84 5.25 12.97
C ILE A 326 18.46 5.42 12.35
N GLY A 327 17.39 5.24 13.15
CA GLY A 327 16.01 5.39 12.68
C GLY A 327 15.66 6.85 12.38
N LYS A 328 16.21 7.78 13.16
CA LYS A 328 16.04 9.22 12.92
C LYS A 328 16.71 9.66 11.61
N LYS A 329 17.93 9.19 11.35
CA LYS A 329 18.67 9.45 10.09
C LYS A 329 17.84 9.04 8.86
N PHE A 330 17.21 7.86 8.93
CA PHE A 330 16.33 7.40 7.86
C PHE A 330 15.07 8.29 7.69
N LEU A 331 14.46 8.74 8.80
CA LEU A 331 13.33 9.68 8.73
C LEU A 331 13.72 11.04 8.14
N LEU A 332 14.90 11.57 8.46
CA LEU A 332 15.42 12.81 7.88
C LEU A 332 15.66 12.66 6.37
N ALA A 333 16.22 11.53 5.93
CA ALA A 333 16.38 11.24 4.52
C ALA A 333 15.03 11.14 3.79
N ARG A 334 14.01 10.54 4.41
CA ARG A 334 12.65 10.53 3.87
C ARG A 334 12.03 11.93 3.79
N ALA A 335 12.24 12.76 4.82
CA ALA A 335 11.78 14.14 4.82
C ALA A 335 12.37 14.94 3.65
N LEU A 336 13.68 14.79 3.43
CA LEU A 336 14.36 15.36 2.27
C LEU A 336 13.78 14.83 0.96
N GLY A 337 13.60 13.50 0.84
CA GLY A 337 13.03 12.89 -0.36
C GLY A 337 11.66 13.46 -0.72
N HIS A 338 10.75 13.62 0.26
CA HIS A 338 9.47 14.27 0.01
C HIS A 338 9.62 15.73 -0.42
N TYR A 339 10.55 16.48 0.16
CA TYR A 339 10.77 17.88 -0.20
C TYR A 339 11.36 18.02 -1.62
N ILE A 340 12.32 17.18 -2.00
CA ILE A 340 12.93 17.15 -3.33
C ILE A 340 11.91 16.76 -4.41
N ALA A 341 11.10 15.73 -4.14
CA ALA A 341 10.13 15.18 -5.08
C ALA A 341 8.93 16.10 -5.37
N ARG A 342 8.70 17.13 -4.53
CA ARG A 342 7.45 17.89 -4.53
C ARG A 342 7.33 18.88 -5.71
N ALA A 343 6.18 18.77 -6.38
CA ALA A 343 5.61 19.62 -7.43
C ALA A 343 5.63 21.14 -7.13
N GLY A 344 5.09 21.45 -5.96
CA GLY A 344 4.80 22.80 -5.53
C GLY A 344 4.99 22.95 -4.04
N ASN A 345 4.30 23.94 -3.49
CA ASN A 345 4.32 24.28 -2.08
C ASN A 345 3.23 23.48 -1.36
N GLY A 346 3.50 23.08 -0.13
CA GLY A 346 2.56 22.30 0.68
C GLY A 346 3.27 21.27 1.54
N PRO A 347 2.70 20.87 2.68
CA PRO A 347 3.36 19.98 3.61
C PRO A 347 3.40 18.53 3.07
N ALA A 348 4.10 17.65 3.78
CA ALA A 348 3.99 16.21 3.56
C ALA A 348 3.95 15.45 4.89
N ILE A 349 3.30 14.29 4.90
CA ILE A 349 3.29 13.38 6.05
C ILE A 349 4.35 12.30 5.80
N LEU A 350 5.08 11.90 6.84
CA LEU A 350 5.90 10.69 6.83
C LEU A 350 5.07 9.58 7.48
N SER A 351 4.64 8.59 6.71
CA SER A 351 3.78 7.52 7.24
C SER A 351 4.36 6.11 7.00
N LYS A 352 3.79 5.12 7.66
CA LYS A 352 4.12 3.70 7.45
C LYS A 352 3.26 3.05 6.36
N LEU A 353 2.57 3.83 5.54
CA LEU A 353 1.66 3.35 4.50
C LEU A 353 2.41 2.91 3.24
N ARG A 354 1.80 2.02 2.46
CA ARG A 354 2.25 1.60 1.13
C ARG A 354 1.62 2.47 0.02
N THR A 355 1.73 3.79 0.14
CA THR A 355 1.32 4.72 -0.93
C THR A 355 2.49 5.03 -1.87
N PRO A 356 2.23 5.46 -3.12
CA PRO A 356 3.26 5.86 -4.07
C PRO A 356 4.24 6.89 -3.52
N GLU A 357 3.75 7.93 -2.84
CA GLU A 357 4.57 8.98 -2.25
C GLU A 357 5.52 8.42 -1.19
N GLN A 358 5.00 7.55 -0.30
CA GLN A 358 5.80 6.94 0.74
C GLN A 358 6.79 5.91 0.19
N SER A 359 6.43 5.21 -0.89
CA SER A 359 7.31 4.30 -1.61
C SER A 359 8.51 5.05 -2.21
N ARG A 360 8.25 6.15 -2.94
CA ARG A 360 9.28 7.05 -3.48
C ARG A 360 10.20 7.58 -2.38
N ALA A 361 9.65 8.12 -1.30
CA ALA A 361 10.43 8.69 -0.21
C ALA A 361 11.29 7.65 0.53
N ARG A 362 10.76 6.43 0.75
CA ARG A 362 11.54 5.33 1.33
C ARG A 362 12.68 4.88 0.41
N SER A 363 12.41 4.78 -0.89
CA SER A 363 13.44 4.39 -1.87
C SER A 363 14.54 5.45 -1.98
N PHE A 364 14.15 6.73 -2.01
CA PHE A 364 15.08 7.86 -1.92
C PHE A 364 15.98 7.76 -0.68
N ALA A 365 15.38 7.53 0.50
CA ALA A 365 16.13 7.43 1.73
C ALA A 365 17.08 6.22 1.76
N ALA A 366 16.65 5.08 1.21
CA ALA A 366 17.48 3.89 1.13
C ALA A 366 18.68 4.11 0.19
N GLU A 367 18.45 4.64 -1.01
CA GLU A 367 19.51 4.88 -2.00
C GLU A 367 20.46 6.02 -1.57
N LEU A 368 19.97 7.06 -0.89
CA LEU A 368 20.83 8.14 -0.37
C LEU A 368 21.76 7.64 0.75
N LEU A 369 21.25 6.78 1.64
CA LEU A 369 21.97 6.36 2.85
C LEU A 369 22.77 5.07 2.68
N ALA A 370 22.34 4.19 1.77
CA ALA A 370 22.98 2.93 1.45
C ALA A 370 22.95 2.70 -0.06
N PRO A 371 23.74 3.47 -0.84
CA PRO A 371 23.64 3.43 -2.30
C PRO A 371 23.93 2.05 -2.88
N SER A 372 23.05 1.57 -3.74
CA SER A 372 23.18 0.28 -4.42
C SER A 372 24.50 0.12 -5.19
N GLU A 373 25.00 1.20 -5.80
CA GLU A 373 26.29 1.21 -6.50
C GLU A 373 27.47 0.95 -5.56
N TRP A 374 27.46 1.60 -4.39
CA TRP A 374 28.47 1.41 -3.36
C TRP A 374 28.44 -0.01 -2.79
N LEU A 375 27.24 -0.53 -2.51
CA LEU A 375 27.05 -1.90 -2.03
C LEU A 375 27.55 -2.92 -3.05
N ARG A 376 27.27 -2.72 -4.34
CA ARG A 376 27.75 -3.61 -5.41
C ARG A 376 29.27 -3.64 -5.48
N HIS A 377 29.93 -2.48 -5.34
CA HIS A 377 31.39 -2.42 -5.29
C HIS A 377 31.97 -3.14 -4.06
N LYS A 378 31.33 -3.00 -2.90
CA LYS A 378 31.80 -3.61 -1.63
C LYS A 378 31.60 -5.13 -1.58
N VAL A 379 30.47 -5.62 -2.07
CA VAL A 379 30.17 -7.06 -2.16
C VAL A 379 30.95 -7.72 -3.30
N GLY A 380 31.20 -6.99 -4.38
CA GLY A 380 31.97 -7.47 -5.52
C GLY A 380 31.22 -8.53 -6.32
N THR A 381 31.86 -9.70 -6.50
CA THR A 381 31.31 -10.82 -7.30
C THR A 381 30.73 -11.95 -6.44
N GLN A 382 30.56 -11.71 -5.13
CA GLN A 382 29.97 -12.68 -4.22
C GLN A 382 28.47 -12.83 -4.50
N ASN A 383 28.00 -14.05 -4.73
CA ASN A 383 26.57 -14.33 -4.96
C ASN A 383 25.77 -14.43 -3.66
N ASP A 384 26.43 -14.81 -2.57
CA ASP A 384 25.83 -14.98 -1.25
C ASP A 384 26.58 -14.11 -0.23
N ILE A 385 25.85 -13.51 0.70
CA ILE A 385 26.39 -12.69 1.78
C ILE A 385 25.90 -13.20 3.14
N GLU A 386 26.80 -13.28 4.11
CA GLU A 386 26.49 -13.71 5.46
C GLU A 386 25.92 -12.56 6.32
N PRO A 387 25.09 -12.87 7.33
CA PRO A 387 24.54 -11.86 8.23
C PRO A 387 25.58 -10.95 8.90
N ASP A 388 26.75 -11.47 9.27
CA ASP A 388 27.82 -10.68 9.87
C ASP A 388 28.38 -9.64 8.90
N GLN A 389 28.53 -9.99 7.62
CA GLN A 389 28.95 -9.03 6.59
C GLN A 389 27.90 -7.94 6.36
N ILE A 390 26.61 -8.25 6.52
CA ILE A 390 25.52 -7.27 6.45
C ILE A 390 25.63 -6.29 7.62
N ASN A 391 25.93 -6.79 8.82
CA ASN A 391 26.17 -5.93 9.98
C ASN A 391 27.36 -5.00 9.75
N ASP A 392 28.49 -5.51 9.24
CA ASP A 392 29.67 -4.70 8.94
C ASP A 392 29.37 -3.57 7.93
N LEU A 393 28.62 -3.87 6.87
CA LEU A 393 28.19 -2.87 5.88
C LEU A 393 27.25 -1.83 6.50
N ALA A 394 26.34 -2.25 7.37
CA ALA A 394 25.40 -1.36 8.05
C ALA A 394 26.11 -0.42 9.03
N GLU A 395 27.11 -0.93 9.75
CA GLU A 395 27.98 -0.13 10.63
C GLU A 395 28.79 0.89 9.82
N GLU A 396 29.39 0.51 8.70
CA GLU A 396 30.18 1.41 7.84
C GLU A 396 29.32 2.57 7.27
N LEU A 397 28.07 2.27 6.88
CA LEU A 397 27.12 3.27 6.37
C LEU A 397 26.39 4.06 7.47
N GLY A 398 26.45 3.58 8.72
CA GLY A 398 25.68 4.10 9.84
C GLY A 398 24.17 4.01 9.60
N VAL A 399 23.69 2.87 9.12
CA VAL A 399 22.28 2.56 8.84
C VAL A 399 21.86 1.26 9.53
N SER A 400 20.59 0.87 9.41
CA SER A 400 20.15 -0.43 9.93
C SER A 400 20.51 -1.57 8.98
N GLU A 401 20.81 -2.77 9.52
CA GLU A 401 20.98 -4.00 8.73
C GLU A 401 19.81 -4.21 7.77
N TYR A 402 18.59 -3.92 8.22
CA TYR A 402 17.38 -4.03 7.40
C TYR A 402 17.46 -3.18 6.12
N THR A 403 17.99 -1.96 6.20
CA THR A 403 18.17 -1.10 5.01
C THR A 403 19.14 -1.73 4.01
N VAL A 404 20.26 -2.29 4.50
CA VAL A 404 21.25 -2.98 3.66
C VAL A 404 20.64 -4.24 3.04
N GLN A 405 19.96 -5.08 3.84
CA GLN A 405 19.28 -6.28 3.36
C GLN A 405 18.30 -5.98 2.23
N TRP A 406 17.48 -4.93 2.40
CA TRP A 406 16.53 -4.52 1.38
C TRP A 406 17.19 -4.03 0.11
N GLN A 407 18.25 -3.22 0.22
CA GLN A 407 19.02 -2.75 -0.94
C GLN A 407 19.67 -3.91 -1.70
N LEU A 408 20.30 -4.86 -0.99
CA LEU A 408 20.90 -6.04 -1.61
C LEU A 408 19.87 -6.90 -2.35
N LYS A 409 18.69 -7.10 -1.75
CA LYS A 409 17.59 -7.86 -2.33
C LYS A 409 16.97 -7.16 -3.54
N ASN A 410 16.60 -5.89 -3.41
CA ASN A 410 15.88 -5.14 -4.44
C ASN A 410 16.71 -4.90 -5.70
N HIS A 411 18.04 -4.76 -5.55
CA HIS A 411 18.96 -4.55 -6.68
C HIS A 411 19.65 -5.83 -7.14
N GLU A 412 19.20 -6.98 -6.64
CA GLU A 412 19.73 -8.31 -6.95
C GLU A 412 21.27 -8.36 -6.85
N ILE A 413 21.82 -7.71 -5.81
CA ILE A 413 23.27 -7.60 -5.61
C ILE A 413 23.82 -8.91 -5.08
N ALA A 414 23.16 -9.51 -4.09
CA ALA A 414 23.52 -10.79 -3.49
C ALA A 414 22.31 -11.44 -2.80
N ARG A 415 22.35 -12.77 -2.64
CA ARG A 415 21.41 -13.53 -1.83
C ARG A 415 21.87 -13.55 -0.39
N ILE A 416 20.93 -13.39 0.54
CA ILE A 416 21.25 -13.42 1.97
C ILE A 416 21.23 -14.87 2.42
N SER A 417 22.38 -15.36 2.88
CA SER A 417 22.48 -16.69 3.48
C SER A 417 21.63 -16.72 4.75
N SER A 418 20.74 -17.70 4.85
CA SER A 418 20.03 -17.95 6.10
C SER A 418 20.99 -18.66 7.07
N TYR A 419 20.97 -18.28 8.35
CA TYR A 419 21.62 -19.08 9.38
C TYR A 419 21.14 -20.54 9.26
N PRO A 420 22.03 -21.54 9.37
CA PRO A 420 21.58 -22.92 9.54
C PRO A 420 20.61 -22.94 10.71
N ARG A 421 19.35 -23.34 10.46
CA ARG A 421 18.41 -23.62 11.54
C ARG A 421 18.96 -24.86 12.25
N TRP A 422 19.59 -24.65 13.41
CA TRP A 422 20.00 -25.73 14.31
C TRP A 422 18.79 -26.36 14.99
#